data_AF-A0A2U1BG66-F1
#
_entry.id   AF-A0A2U1BG66-F1
#
_cell.length_a   1.000
_cell.length_b   1.000
_cell.length_c   1.000
_cell.angle_alpha   90.00
_cell.angle_beta   90.00
_cell.angle_gamma   90.00
#
_symmetry.space_group_name_H-M   'P 1'
#
loop_
_entity.id
_entity.type
_entity.pdbx_description
1 polymer ?
#
loop_
_entity_poly.entity_id
_entity_poly.type
_entity_poly.pdbx_seq_one_letter_code
_entity_poly.pdbx_strand_id
1 'polypeptide(L)'
;MALGLAPDCVPQTLLLQRAKAVAEELHDRRPLALMLAKKLLYAVLSTSQECVILMKKLSLCVLLDSADKDEGIRSFLEKRWPVFTGY
;
A
#
# COMPACT_ATOMS: atom_id res chain seq x y z
N MET A 1 0.91 -24.03 -0.69
CA MET A 1 0.80 -22.67 -0.08
C MET A 1 -0.03 -22.65 1.22
N ALA A 2 -0.22 -23.78 1.92
CA ALA A 2 -1.17 -23.88 3.04
C ALA A 2 -0.74 -23.20 4.36
N LEU A 3 0.53 -22.81 4.50
CA LEU A 3 1.10 -22.26 5.74
C LEU A 3 1.28 -20.73 5.72
N GLY A 4 0.94 -20.05 4.62
CA GLY A 4 1.08 -18.59 4.52
C GLY A 4 2.51 -18.03 4.45
N LEU A 5 3.52 -18.87 4.21
CA LEU A 5 4.94 -18.48 4.14
C LEU A 5 5.26 -17.57 2.94
N ALA A 6 4.54 -17.73 1.84
CA ALA A 6 4.71 -16.94 0.63
C ALA A 6 3.34 -16.63 0.01
N PRO A 7 3.17 -15.44 -0.59
CA PRO A 7 1.91 -15.03 -1.21
C PRO A 7 1.65 -15.73 -2.56
N ASP A 8 2.68 -16.27 -3.22
CA ASP A 8 2.59 -16.87 -4.55
C ASP A 8 3.65 -17.98 -4.72
N CYS A 9 3.43 -18.93 -5.62
CA CYS A 9 4.37 -19.99 -5.99
C CYS A 9 4.29 -20.27 -7.49
N VAL A 10 5.38 -19.97 -8.20
CA VAL A 10 5.47 -20.09 -9.66
C VAL A 10 6.67 -20.96 -10.07
N PRO A 11 6.69 -21.54 -11.28
CA PRO A 11 7.88 -22.20 -11.81
C PRO A 11 9.12 -21.30 -11.72
N GLN A 12 10.28 -21.89 -11.47
CA GLN A 12 11.54 -21.16 -11.28
C GLN A 12 11.86 -20.22 -12.46
N THR A 13 11.55 -20.64 -13.68
CA THR A 13 11.75 -19.85 -14.91
C THR A 13 10.92 -18.56 -14.95
N LEU A 14 9.81 -18.49 -14.20
CA LEU A 14 8.91 -17.35 -14.13
C LEU A 14 9.10 -16.51 -12.86
N LEU A 15 9.94 -16.95 -11.91
CA LEU A 15 10.08 -16.33 -10.59
C LEU A 15 10.41 -14.84 -10.67
N LEU A 16 11.45 -14.48 -11.43
CA LEU A 16 11.88 -13.08 -11.57
C LEU A 16 10.84 -12.24 -12.31
N GLN A 17 10.19 -12.80 -13.34
CA GLN A 17 9.13 -12.10 -14.07
C GLN A 17 7.97 -11.79 -13.14
N ARG A 18 7.51 -12.77 -12.34
CA ARG A 18 6.41 -12.56 -11.41
C ARG A 18 6.77 -11.56 -10.30
N ALA A 19 7.98 -11.66 -9.75
CA ALA A 19 8.44 -10.72 -8.73
C ALA A 19 8.48 -9.27 -9.24
N LYS A 20 8.96 -9.06 -10.49
CA LYS A 20 8.96 -7.74 -11.13
C LYS A 20 7.55 -7.22 -11.40
N ALA A 21 6.66 -8.07 -11.91
CA ALA A 21 5.27 -7.68 -12.13
C ALA A 21 4.60 -7.22 -10.81
N VAL A 22 4.85 -7.91 -9.70
CA VAL A 22 4.36 -7.46 -8.38
C VAL A 22 4.97 -6.12 -7.97
N ALA A 23 6.25 -5.89 -8.25
CA ALA A 23 6.88 -4.60 -7.96
C ALA A 23 6.28 -3.46 -8.81
N GLU A 24 5.98 -3.71 -10.08
CA GLU A 24 5.29 -2.77 -10.98
C GLU A 24 3.86 -2.50 -10.48
N GLU A 25 3.11 -3.53 -10.10
CA GLU A 25 1.77 -3.38 -9.50
C GLU A 25 1.77 -2.55 -8.20
N LEU A 26 2.90 -2.49 -7.49
CA LEU A 26 3.07 -1.66 -6.28
C LEU A 26 3.55 -0.25 -6.60
N HIS A 27 4.33 -0.08 -7.68
CA HIS A 27 4.82 1.22 -8.15
C HIS A 27 3.66 2.14 -8.52
N ASP A 28 2.62 1.59 -9.15
CA ASP A 28 1.44 2.34 -9.59
C ASP A 28 0.46 2.68 -8.44
N ARG A 29 0.78 2.30 -7.19
CA ARG A 29 -0.04 2.59 -6.02
C ARG A 29 0.45 3.84 -5.30
N ARG A 30 -0.45 4.48 -4.57
CA ARG A 30 -0.20 5.62 -3.65
C ARG A 30 0.97 5.32 -2.69
N PRO A 31 2.18 5.86 -2.92
CA PRO A 31 3.37 5.48 -2.15
C PRO A 31 3.24 5.82 -0.66
N LEU A 32 2.66 6.99 -0.35
CA LEU A 32 2.43 7.44 1.02
C LEU A 32 1.47 6.51 1.77
N ALA A 33 0.36 6.13 1.13
CA ALA A 33 -0.63 5.22 1.70
C ALA A 33 -0.04 3.82 1.92
N LEU A 34 0.73 3.31 0.97
CA LEU A 34 1.38 2.00 1.09
C LEU A 34 2.41 1.98 2.24
N MET A 35 3.19 3.05 2.38
CA MET A 35 4.15 3.19 3.48
C MET A 35 3.44 3.19 4.85
N LEU A 36 2.39 4.01 5.03
CA LEU A 36 1.67 4.10 6.29
C LEU A 36 0.95 2.79 6.62
N ALA A 37 0.33 2.14 5.63
CA ALA A 37 -0.29 0.83 5.81
C ALA A 37 0.73 -0.22 6.29
N LYS A 38 1.92 -0.26 5.67
CA LYS A 38 3.00 -1.17 6.08
C LYS A 38 3.45 -0.90 7.53
N LYS A 39 3.66 0.36 7.91
CA LYS A 39 4.03 0.74 9.29
C LYS A 39 2.98 0.30 10.31
N LEU A 40 1.70 0.49 10.00
CA LEU A 40 0.59 0.07 10.86
C LEU A 40 0.52 -1.46 11.04
N LEU A 41 0.81 -2.24 9.99
CA LEU A 41 0.88 -3.70 10.10
C LEU A 41 1.98 -4.15 11.08
N TYR A 42 3.15 -3.51 11.05
CA TYR A 42 4.20 -3.79 12.04
C TYR A 42 3.84 -3.31 13.45
N ALA A 43 3.13 -2.18 13.58
CA ALA A 43 2.69 -1.69 14.87
C ALA A 43 1.74 -2.69 15.57
N VAL A 44 0.84 -3.34 14.83
CA VAL A 44 -0.06 -4.38 15.37
C VAL A 44 0.69 -5.51 16.09
N LEU A 45 1.91 -5.82 15.64
CA LEU A 45 2.72 -6.89 16.24
C LEU A 45 3.46 -6.46 17.51
N SER A 46 3.48 -5.17 17.82
CA SER A 46 4.38 -4.60 18.85
C SER A 46 3.69 -3.72 19.89
N THR A 47 2.39 -3.44 19.77
CA THR A 47 1.66 -2.56 20.69
C THR A 47 0.21 -2.98 20.92
N SER A 48 -0.51 -2.27 21.80
CA SER A 48 -1.91 -2.56 22.10
C SER A 48 -2.84 -2.15 20.95
N GLN A 49 -4.02 -2.77 20.92
CA GLN A 49 -5.03 -2.49 19.91
C GLN A 49 -5.48 -1.02 19.92
N GLU A 50 -5.61 -0.42 21.11
CA GLU A 50 -6.02 0.98 21.30
C GLU A 50 -4.99 1.92 20.67
N CYS A 51 -3.69 1.66 20.90
CA CYS A 51 -2.60 2.41 20.28
C CYS A 51 -2.63 2.30 18.76
N VAL A 52 -2.81 1.09 18.20
CA VAL A 52 -2.93 0.91 16.74
C VAL A 52 -4.12 1.68 16.18
N ILE A 53 -5.28 1.65 16.85
CA ILE A 53 -6.47 2.38 16.40
C ILE A 53 -6.19 3.89 16.37
N LEU A 54 -5.51 4.43 17.38
CA LEU A 54 -5.11 5.83 17.41
C LEU A 54 -4.13 6.15 16.26
N MET A 55 -3.08 5.34 16.08
CA MET A 55 -2.11 5.49 14.98
C MET A 55 -2.78 5.42 13.61
N LYS A 56 -3.77 4.53 13.44
CA LYS A 56 -4.59 4.43 12.22
C LYS A 56 -5.34 5.72 11.94
N LYS A 57 -6.02 6.28 12.94
CA LYS A 57 -6.77 7.54 12.79
C LYS A 57 -5.85 8.68 12.38
N LEU A 58 -4.71 8.83 13.05
CA LEU A 58 -3.72 9.86 12.73
C LEU A 58 -3.16 9.68 11.31
N SER A 59 -2.81 8.45 10.93
CA SER A 59 -2.34 8.14 9.57
C SER A 59 -3.38 8.47 8.51
N LEU A 60 -4.67 8.22 8.80
CA LEU A 60 -5.76 8.59 7.91
C LEU A 60 -5.88 10.11 7.76
N CYS A 61 -5.76 10.88 8.84
CA CYS A 61 -5.76 12.34 8.77
C CYS A 61 -4.64 12.86 7.85
N VAL A 62 -3.43 12.31 7.96
CA VAL A 62 -2.31 12.64 7.06
C VAL A 62 -2.64 12.33 5.59
N LEU A 63 -3.24 11.17 5.32
CA LEU A 63 -3.60 10.77 3.96
C LEU A 63 -4.73 11.62 3.37
N LEU A 64 -5.65 12.13 4.19
CA LEU A 64 -6.74 12.97 3.72
C LEU A 64 -6.28 14.39 3.35
N ASP A 65 -5.12 14.81 3.81
CA ASP A 65 -4.51 16.11 3.52
C ASP A 65 -3.44 16.03 2.40
N SER A 66 -3.26 14.85 1.80
CA SER A 66 -2.17 14.61 0.84
C SER A 66 -2.56 14.96 -0.60
N ALA A 67 -1.58 15.37 -1.42
CA ALA A 67 -1.80 15.62 -2.84
C ALA A 67 -2.22 14.33 -3.59
N ASP A 68 -1.66 13.18 -3.18
CA ASP A 68 -2.08 11.86 -3.67
C ASP A 68 -3.58 11.57 -3.46
N LYS A 69 -4.21 12.13 -2.41
CA LYS A 69 -5.65 11.99 -2.20
C LYS A 69 -6.43 12.84 -3.21
N ASP A 70 -6.00 14.07 -3.46
CA ASP A 70 -6.64 14.94 -4.45
C ASP A 70 -6.54 14.35 -5.86
N GLU A 71 -5.36 13.87 -6.21
CA GLU A 71 -5.13 13.18 -7.47
C GLU A 71 -5.98 11.92 -7.60
N GLY A 72 -6.05 11.09 -6.57
CA GLY A 72 -6.86 9.87 -6.62
C GLY A 72 -8.36 10.15 -6.82
N ILE A 73 -8.89 11.22 -6.23
CA ILE A 73 -10.29 11.63 -6.44
C ILE A 73 -10.46 12.16 -7.87
N ARG A 74 -9.58 13.06 -8.30
CA ARG A 74 -9.65 13.69 -9.62
C ARG A 74 -9.51 12.68 -10.76
N SER A 75 -8.50 11.81 -10.71
CA SER A 75 -8.26 10.80 -11.75
C SER A 75 -9.44 9.81 -11.86
N PHE A 76 -10.07 9.48 -10.72
CA PHE A 76 -11.26 8.64 -10.68
C PHE A 76 -12.45 9.32 -11.39
N LEU A 77 -12.71 10.59 -11.09
CA LEU A 77 -13.76 11.37 -11.75
C LEU A 77 -13.50 11.55 -13.25
N GLU A 78 -12.24 11.75 -13.63
CA GLU A 78 -11.79 11.94 -15.01
C GLU A 78 -11.63 10.61 -15.78
N LYS A 79 -11.81 9.45 -15.14
CA LYS A 79 -11.62 8.11 -15.72
C LYS A 79 -10.25 7.90 -16.38
N ARG A 80 -9.20 8.46 -15.77
CA ARG A 80 -7.80 8.29 -16.20
C ARG A 80 -6.96 7.63 -15.11
N TRP A 81 -5.77 7.20 -15.50
CA TRP A 81 -4.78 6.71 -14.54
C TRP A 81 -4.28 7.85 -13.64
N PRO A 82 -4.16 7.62 -12.32
CA PRO A 82 -3.59 8.58 -11.39
C PRO A 82 -2.07 8.70 -11.53
N VAL A 83 -1.53 9.86 -11.19
CA VAL A 83 -0.08 10.09 -11.05
C VAL A 83 0.25 10.46 -9.62
N PHE A 84 0.63 9.46 -8.82
CA PHE A 84 0.97 9.66 -7.41
C PHE A 84 2.43 10.12 -7.24
N THR A 85 2.65 11.12 -6.40
CA THR A 85 3.97 11.70 -6.14
C THR A 85 4.49 11.36 -4.74
N GLY A 86 3.65 10.77 -3.87
CA GLY A 86 4.05 10.31 -2.55
C GLY A 86 3.99 11.36 -1.43
N TYR A 87 3.22 12.43 -1.64
CA TYR A 87 2.93 13.47 -0.65
C TYR A 87 1.50 14.00 -0.80
#